data_AF-A0A927VPF7-F1
#
_entry.id   AF-A0A927VPF7-F1
#
_cell.length_a   1.000
_cell.length_b   1.000
_cell.length_c   1.000
_cell.angle_alpha   90.00
_cell.angle_beta   90.00
_cell.angle_gamma   90.00
#
_symmetry.space_group_name_H-M   'P 1'
#
loop_
_entity.id
_entity.type
_entity.pdbx_description
1 polymer ?
#
loop_
_entity_poly.entity_id
_entity_poly.type
_entity_poly.pdbx_seq_one_letter_code
_entity_poly.pdbx_strand_id
1 'polypeptide(L)'
;MEKYFSIMKPLILVTNDDGIDSMGLAAAARAALKVGDVVISAPNEQQTAMGRAYPLRDDIGVIDVVELDIGIGHPVEAYAVHGSPGYAAAYGIWEIAPKVKGRKPDITVSGINIGANCGTSITSSGTIGAALESVDMKVPAIAMS
;
A
#
# COMPACT_ATOMS: atom_id res chain seq x y z
N MET A 1 13.61 37.06 -6.38
CA MET A 1 13.06 36.28 -5.26
C MET A 1 12.56 34.94 -5.79
N GLU A 2 13.45 34.09 -6.27
CA GLU A 2 13.12 32.79 -6.92
C GLU A 2 14.10 31.72 -6.44
N LYS A 3 14.29 31.62 -5.13
CA LYS A 3 15.01 30.49 -4.55
C LYS A 3 14.16 29.91 -3.43
N TYR A 4 14.16 28.58 -3.37
CA TYR A 4 13.80 27.73 -2.23
C TYR A 4 12.34 27.28 -2.12
N PHE A 5 11.83 26.55 -3.12
CA PHE A 5 11.13 25.29 -2.82
C PHE A 5 11.37 24.34 -3.99
N SER A 6 12.45 23.55 -3.93
CA SER A 6 12.43 22.25 -4.60
C SER A 6 11.39 21.43 -3.84
N ILE A 7 10.14 21.46 -4.30
CA ILE A 7 9.07 20.64 -3.71
C ILE A 7 9.54 19.19 -3.89
N MET A 8 9.89 18.54 -2.79
CA MET A 8 10.22 17.12 -2.79
C MET A 8 9.06 16.37 -3.44
N LYS A 9 9.35 15.44 -4.36
CA LYS A 9 8.29 14.62 -4.95
C LYS A 9 7.47 13.95 -3.84
N PRO A 10 6.15 13.84 -3.96
CA PRO A 10 5.36 13.13 -2.95
C PRO A 10 5.82 11.68 -2.83
N LEU A 11 5.85 11.13 -1.61
CA LEU A 11 6.03 9.70 -1.37
C LEU A 11 4.66 9.05 -1.27
N ILE A 12 4.46 8.03 -2.08
CA ILE A 12 3.21 7.32 -2.24
C ILE A 12 3.40 5.90 -1.73
N LEU A 13 2.63 5.53 -0.72
CA LEU A 13 2.49 4.14 -0.32
C LEU A 13 1.47 3.48 -1.23
N VAL A 14 1.82 2.36 -1.85
CA VAL A 14 0.90 1.55 -2.66
C VAL A 14 0.69 0.21 -1.97
N THR A 15 -0.57 -0.15 -1.77
CA THR A 15 -1.02 -1.37 -1.07
C THR A 15 -2.28 -1.93 -1.72
N ASN A 16 -2.77 -3.08 -1.28
CA ASN A 16 -4.03 -3.69 -1.72
C ASN A 16 -4.51 -4.76 -0.73
N ASP A 17 -5.57 -5.48 -1.08
CA ASP A 17 -6.03 -6.70 -0.42
C ASP A 17 -5.91 -7.99 -1.25
N ASP A 18 -5.63 -7.88 -2.55
CA ASP A 18 -5.36 -9.04 -3.42
C ASP A 18 -3.97 -9.67 -3.20
N GLY A 19 -3.09 -9.03 -2.41
CA GLY A 19 -1.75 -9.53 -2.08
C GLY A 19 -0.64 -8.98 -2.99
N ILE A 20 0.61 -9.29 -2.61
CA ILE A 20 1.84 -8.74 -3.20
C ILE A 20 1.99 -9.04 -4.71
N ASP A 21 1.50 -10.20 -5.16
CA ASP A 21 1.60 -10.64 -6.56
C ASP A 21 0.45 -10.12 -7.45
N SER A 22 -0.44 -9.27 -6.91
CA SER A 22 -1.59 -8.77 -7.65
C SER A 22 -1.19 -7.88 -8.83
N MET A 23 -1.77 -8.17 -9.99
CA MET A 23 -1.66 -7.30 -11.17
C MET A 23 -2.22 -5.90 -10.92
N GLY A 24 -3.22 -5.76 -10.05
CA GLY A 24 -3.82 -4.48 -9.66
C GLY A 24 -2.86 -3.62 -8.85
N LEU A 25 -2.09 -4.24 -7.95
CA LEU A 25 -1.03 -3.59 -7.18
C LEU A 25 0.08 -3.08 -8.11
N ALA A 26 0.55 -3.95 -9.01
CA ALA A 26 1.57 -3.61 -10.00
C ALA A 26 1.12 -2.45 -10.90
N ALA A 27 -0.15 -2.44 -11.33
CA ALA A 27 -0.72 -1.36 -12.12
C ALA A 27 -0.79 -0.03 -11.35
N ALA A 28 -1.22 -0.06 -10.09
CA ALA A 28 -1.26 1.12 -9.23
C ALA A 28 0.15 1.69 -8.99
N ALA A 29 1.13 0.84 -8.68
CA ALA A 29 2.52 1.23 -8.48
C ALA A 29 3.12 1.89 -9.74
N ARG A 30 2.92 1.27 -10.91
CA ARG A 30 3.36 1.83 -12.19
C ARG A 30 2.74 3.20 -12.48
N ALA A 31 1.47 3.41 -12.12
CA ALA A 31 0.82 4.70 -12.27
C ALA A 31 1.38 5.74 -11.28
N ALA A 32 1.56 5.37 -10.02
CA ALA A 32 2.06 6.24 -8.96
C ALA A 32 3.51 6.74 -9.22
N LEU A 33 4.37 5.92 -9.82
CA LEU A 33 5.74 6.31 -10.19
C LEU A 33 5.83 7.52 -11.13
N LYS A 34 4.75 7.82 -11.87
CA LYS A 34 4.70 8.97 -12.78
C LYS A 34 4.60 10.30 -12.04
N VAL A 35 4.14 10.28 -10.78
CA VAL A 35 3.80 11.49 -10.02
C VAL A 35 4.59 11.62 -8.71
N GLY A 36 5.19 10.55 -8.20
CA GLY A 36 5.91 10.55 -6.93
C GLY A 36 6.90 9.41 -6.77
N ASP A 37 7.62 9.43 -5.64
CA ASP A 37 8.38 8.28 -5.16
C ASP A 37 7.39 7.23 -4.65
N VAL A 38 7.70 5.94 -4.82
CA VAL A 38 6.80 4.84 -4.42
C VAL A 38 7.47 3.93 -3.40
N VAL A 39 6.68 3.49 -2.42
CA VAL A 39 6.93 2.33 -1.56
C VAL A 39 5.76 1.39 -1.74
N ILE A 40 6.03 0.11 -2.00
CA ILE A 40 5.01 -0.91 -2.20
C ILE A 40 4.99 -1.80 -0.96
N SER A 41 3.87 -1.85 -0.26
CA SER A 41 3.67 -2.76 0.87
C SER A 41 2.29 -3.37 0.81
N ALA A 42 2.21 -4.69 0.69
CA ALA A 42 0.97 -5.42 0.52
C ALA A 42 0.98 -6.72 1.33
N PRO A 43 -0.18 -7.33 1.59
CA PRO A 43 -0.24 -8.65 2.20
C PRO A 43 0.60 -9.68 1.44
N ASN A 44 1.26 -10.58 2.15
CA ASN A 44 2.04 -11.68 1.56
C ASN A 44 1.16 -12.62 0.69
N GLU A 45 -0.13 -12.71 1.00
CA GLU A 45 -1.11 -13.53 0.31
C GLU A 45 -2.41 -12.76 0.11
N GLN A 46 -3.27 -13.22 -0.81
CA GLN A 46 -4.60 -12.64 -1.02
C GLN A 46 -5.46 -12.71 0.26
N GLN A 47 -6.15 -11.61 0.58
CA GLN A 47 -6.96 -11.45 1.78
C GLN A 47 -8.37 -10.96 1.43
N THR A 48 -9.36 -11.86 1.39
CA THR A 48 -10.75 -11.47 1.09
C THR A 48 -11.53 -11.11 2.35
N ALA A 49 -12.42 -10.11 2.24
CA ALA A 49 -13.41 -9.75 3.27
C ALA A 49 -12.82 -9.39 4.66
N MET A 50 -11.56 -8.95 4.71
CA MET A 50 -10.88 -8.67 5.97
C MET A 50 -11.35 -7.37 6.64
N GLY A 51 -12.03 -6.47 5.93
CA GLY A 51 -12.33 -5.12 6.43
C GLY A 51 -11.07 -4.48 7.04
N ARG A 52 -11.16 -4.03 8.29
CA ARG A 52 -10.03 -3.52 9.08
C ARG A 52 -9.57 -4.51 10.18
N ALA A 53 -9.61 -5.81 9.90
CA ALA A 53 -9.28 -6.84 10.88
C ALA A 53 -7.79 -6.90 11.21
N TYR A 54 -7.50 -7.27 12.46
CA TYR A 54 -6.14 -7.49 12.98
C TYR A 54 -6.00 -8.95 13.41
N PRO A 55 -5.72 -9.89 12.47
CA PRO A 55 -5.64 -11.31 12.78
C PRO A 55 -4.46 -11.61 13.70
N LEU A 56 -4.64 -12.55 14.63
CA LEU A 56 -3.60 -13.05 15.51
C LEU A 56 -3.10 -14.40 14.97
N ARG A 57 -1.86 -14.42 14.50
CA ARG A 57 -1.16 -15.61 14.01
C ARG A 57 0.35 -15.46 14.22
N ASP A 58 1.08 -16.56 14.23
CA ASP A 58 2.48 -16.58 14.68
C ASP A 58 3.44 -15.81 13.77
N ASP A 59 3.11 -15.67 12.48
CA ASP A 59 3.91 -14.98 11.48
C ASP A 59 3.50 -13.50 11.29
N ILE A 60 2.55 -12.99 12.07
CA ILE A 60 2.03 -11.64 11.88
C ILE A 60 3.13 -10.58 12.03
N GLY A 61 3.25 -9.68 11.06
CA GLY A 61 4.25 -8.62 11.03
C GLY A 61 5.62 -9.04 10.49
N VAL A 62 5.80 -10.29 10.05
CA VAL A 62 6.95 -10.65 9.21
C VAL A 62 6.89 -9.85 7.90
N ILE A 63 8.04 -9.36 7.44
CA ILE A 63 8.17 -8.56 6.22
C ILE A 63 9.20 -9.23 5.31
N ASP A 64 8.74 -9.77 4.19
CA ASP A 64 9.59 -10.28 3.13
C ASP A 64 9.86 -9.18 2.10
N VAL A 65 11.12 -9.08 1.68
CA VAL A 65 11.53 -8.19 0.58
C VAL A 65 11.49 -8.99 -0.71
N VAL A 66 10.73 -8.51 -1.70
CA VAL A 66 10.54 -9.20 -2.98
C VAL A 66 10.84 -8.27 -4.15
N GLU A 67 11.21 -8.87 -5.29
CA GLU A 67 11.33 -8.17 -6.57
C GLU A 67 10.01 -8.30 -7.34
N LEU A 68 9.29 -7.19 -7.50
CA LEU A 68 8.00 -7.13 -8.19
C LEU A 68 8.18 -6.57 -9.60
N ASP A 69 7.75 -7.31 -10.62
CA ASP A 69 7.64 -6.76 -11.98
C ASP A 69 6.36 -5.92 -12.11
N ILE A 70 6.54 -4.62 -12.32
CA ILE A 70 5.45 -3.67 -12.54
C ILE A 70 5.34 -3.22 -14.00
N GLY A 71 6.03 -3.86 -14.93
CA GLY A 71 5.95 -3.58 -16.37
C GLY A 71 6.68 -2.30 -16.79
N ILE A 72 7.82 -2.00 -16.15
CA ILE A 72 8.69 -0.85 -16.49
C ILE A 72 10.06 -1.26 -17.04
N GLY A 73 10.26 -2.54 -17.34
CA GLY A 73 11.49 -3.07 -17.94
C GLY A 73 12.56 -3.53 -16.93
N HIS A 74 12.32 -3.36 -15.64
CA HIS A 74 13.09 -3.95 -14.55
C HIS A 74 12.18 -4.16 -13.32
N PRO A 75 12.48 -5.12 -12.43
CA PRO A 75 11.74 -5.28 -11.19
C PRO A 75 11.96 -4.09 -10.24
N VAL A 76 11.03 -3.91 -9.32
CA VAL A 76 11.12 -2.96 -8.20
C VAL A 76 11.04 -3.70 -6.89
N GLU A 77 11.74 -3.19 -5.88
CA GLU A 77 11.65 -3.70 -4.53
C GLU A 77 10.25 -3.45 -3.95
N ALA A 78 9.65 -4.48 -3.38
CA ALA A 78 8.35 -4.44 -2.71
C ALA A 78 8.39 -5.25 -1.42
N TYR A 79 7.43 -5.00 -0.53
CA TYR A 79 7.41 -5.53 0.82
C TYR A 79 6.13 -6.34 1.06
N ALA A 80 6.28 -7.66 1.11
CA ALA A 80 5.22 -8.59 1.47
C ALA A 80 5.09 -8.67 2.99
N VAL A 81 4.00 -8.13 3.53
CA VAL A 81 3.74 -8.11 4.96
C VAL A 81 2.80 -9.25 5.31
N HIS A 82 3.22 -10.09 6.24
CA HIS A 82 2.36 -11.12 6.81
C HIS A 82 1.31 -10.44 7.69
N GLY A 83 0.13 -10.22 7.13
CA GLY A 83 -1.02 -9.72 7.87
C GLY A 83 -2.21 -9.37 6.98
N SER A 84 -3.15 -8.62 7.56
CA SER A 84 -4.26 -8.05 6.79
C SER A 84 -3.79 -6.87 5.93
N PRO A 85 -4.64 -6.39 5.00
CA PRO A 85 -4.36 -5.17 4.23
C PRO A 85 -4.09 -3.95 5.12
N GLY A 86 -4.77 -3.86 6.27
CA GLY A 86 -4.50 -2.85 7.29
C GLY A 86 -3.10 -2.96 7.89
N TYR A 87 -2.65 -4.18 8.21
CA TYR A 87 -1.26 -4.42 8.64
C TYR A 87 -0.25 -3.98 7.59
N ALA A 88 -0.44 -4.36 6.33
CA ALA A 88 0.47 -3.97 5.26
C ALA A 88 0.55 -2.44 5.13
N ALA A 89 -0.58 -1.74 5.16
CA ALA A 89 -0.59 -0.28 5.18
C ALA A 89 0.14 0.30 6.42
N ALA A 90 -0.13 -0.26 7.60
CA ALA A 90 0.46 0.17 8.86
C ALA A 90 1.99 0.08 8.88
N TYR A 91 2.51 -1.10 8.53
CA TYR A 91 3.95 -1.35 8.43
C TYR A 91 4.58 -0.54 7.30
N GLY A 92 3.86 -0.38 6.18
CA GLY A 92 4.22 0.51 5.08
C GLY A 92 4.50 1.95 5.55
N ILE A 93 3.62 2.49 6.40
CA ILE A 93 3.70 3.87 6.90
C ILE A 93 4.74 4.06 8.00
N TRP A 94 4.77 3.17 9.01
CA TRP A 94 5.54 3.39 10.23
C TRP A 94 6.93 2.76 10.25
N GLU A 95 7.15 1.72 9.46
CA GLU A 95 8.41 0.99 9.46
C GLU A 95 9.11 1.09 8.11
N ILE A 96 8.46 0.62 7.05
CA ILE A 96 9.08 0.41 5.74
C ILE A 96 9.45 1.76 5.10
N ALA A 97 8.50 2.67 4.92
CA ALA A 97 8.77 3.96 4.28
C ALA A 97 9.83 4.81 5.04
N PRO A 98 9.76 4.95 6.38
CA PRO A 98 10.84 5.60 7.13
C PRO A 98 12.19 4.93 6.96
N LYS A 99 12.25 3.58 6.96
CA LYS A 99 13.49 2.82 6.79
C LYS A 99 14.13 3.04 5.42
N VAL A 100 13.34 3.07 4.34
CA VAL A 100 13.87 2.99 2.97
C VAL A 100 13.87 4.33 2.23
N LYS A 101 13.06 5.30 2.70
CA LYS A 101 12.97 6.66 2.15
C LYS A 101 13.30 7.76 3.17
N GLY A 102 13.48 7.43 4.45
CA GLY A 102 13.79 8.41 5.49
C GLY A 102 12.61 9.31 5.87
N ARG A 103 11.39 9.01 5.43
CA ARG A 103 10.19 9.83 5.65
C ARG A 103 8.91 9.00 5.58
N LYS A 104 7.83 9.53 6.15
CA LYS A 104 6.49 8.95 6.02
C LYS A 104 5.91 9.21 4.63
N PRO A 105 4.99 8.35 4.14
CA PRO A 105 4.24 8.62 2.93
C PRO A 105 3.39 9.89 3.08
N ASP A 106 3.27 10.63 1.98
CA ASP A 106 2.39 11.80 1.86
C ASP A 106 0.95 11.38 1.52
N ILE A 107 0.77 10.19 0.92
CA ILE A 107 -0.53 9.60 0.57
C ILE A 107 -0.41 8.08 0.45
N THR A 108 -1.49 7.35 0.76
CA THR A 108 -1.66 5.92 0.47
C THR A 108 -2.64 5.71 -0.69
N VAL A 109 -2.29 4.82 -1.62
CA VAL A 109 -3.18 4.27 -2.65
C VAL A 109 -3.40 2.80 -2.35
N SER A 110 -4.61 2.43 -1.97
CA SER A 110 -5.02 1.03 -1.78
C SER A 110 -5.80 0.53 -3.01
N GLY A 111 -5.31 -0.54 -3.64
CA GLY A 111 -5.87 -1.15 -4.84
C GLY A 111 -4.83 -1.35 -5.94
N ILE A 112 -5.22 -1.55 -7.20
CA ILE A 112 -6.61 -1.61 -7.67
C ILE A 112 -7.20 -2.98 -7.36
N ASN A 113 -8.29 -3.03 -6.59
CA ASN A 113 -8.98 -4.27 -6.27
C ASN A 113 -9.66 -4.88 -7.51
N ILE A 114 -9.71 -6.20 -7.61
CA ILE A 114 -10.49 -6.87 -8.66
C ILE A 114 -11.95 -7.03 -8.18
N GLY A 115 -12.78 -6.03 -8.49
CA GLY A 115 -14.22 -6.06 -8.23
C GLY A 115 -14.72 -4.89 -7.38
N ALA A 116 -15.99 -4.56 -7.52
CA ALA A 116 -16.54 -3.32 -6.95
C ALA A 116 -16.67 -3.36 -5.41
N ASN A 117 -16.11 -2.35 -4.74
CA ASN A 117 -16.33 -2.06 -3.33
C ASN A 117 -17.36 -0.92 -3.18
N CYS A 118 -18.65 -1.25 -3.22
CA CYS A 118 -19.73 -0.25 -3.17
C CYS A 118 -20.92 -0.71 -2.31
N GLY A 119 -21.70 0.26 -1.82
CA GLY A 119 -22.86 -0.02 -0.98
C GLY A 119 -22.48 -0.75 0.30
N THR A 120 -23.11 -1.88 0.57
CA THR A 120 -22.94 -2.62 1.82
C THR A 120 -21.64 -3.42 1.90
N SER A 121 -20.93 -3.67 0.78
CA SER A 121 -19.67 -4.41 0.82
C SER A 121 -18.50 -3.60 1.37
N ILE A 122 -18.66 -2.29 1.53
CA ILE A 122 -17.63 -1.36 1.99
C ILE A 122 -17.04 -1.78 3.34
N THR A 123 -17.86 -2.21 4.29
CA THR A 123 -17.39 -2.55 5.65
C THR A 123 -16.55 -3.81 5.73
N SER A 124 -16.68 -4.72 4.75
CA SER A 124 -15.88 -5.94 4.64
C SER A 124 -14.67 -5.79 3.71
N SER A 125 -14.56 -4.70 2.95
CA SER A 125 -13.50 -4.50 1.96
C SER A 125 -12.13 -4.34 2.62
N GLY A 126 -11.17 -5.17 2.23
CA GLY A 126 -9.77 -5.04 2.65
C GLY A 126 -9.11 -3.80 2.05
N THR A 127 -9.41 -3.50 0.79
CA THR A 127 -8.96 -2.28 0.09
C THR A 127 -9.35 -1.02 0.88
N ILE A 128 -10.61 -0.92 1.30
CA ILE A 128 -11.08 0.20 2.09
C ILE A 128 -10.50 0.16 3.51
N GLY A 129 -10.39 -1.04 4.11
CA GLY A 129 -9.75 -1.22 5.41
C GLY A 129 -8.32 -0.68 5.47
N ALA A 130 -7.51 -0.94 4.45
CA ALA A 130 -6.14 -0.41 4.33
C ALA A 130 -6.11 1.12 4.19
N ALA A 131 -7.05 1.70 3.43
CA ALA A 131 -7.17 3.15 3.31
C ALA A 131 -7.62 3.80 4.63
N LEU A 132 -8.59 3.21 5.35
CA LEU A 132 -9.02 3.68 6.66
C LEU A 132 -7.89 3.59 7.69
N GLU A 133 -7.10 2.51 7.66
CA GLU A 133 -5.93 2.36 8.53
C GLU A 133 -4.89 3.46 8.27
N SER A 134 -4.63 3.77 7.01
CA SER A 134 -3.72 4.86 6.65
C SER A 134 -4.18 6.22 7.19
N VAL A 135 -5.49 6.50 7.10
CA VAL A 135 -6.09 7.72 7.63
C VAL A 135 -6.00 7.80 9.15
N ASP A 136 -6.19 6.68 9.85
CA ASP A 136 -6.01 6.60 11.31
C ASP A 136 -4.60 7.06 11.71
N MET A 137 -3.61 6.66 10.91
CA MET A 137 -2.18 7.00 11.02
C MET A 137 -1.82 8.39 10.49
N LYS A 138 -2.81 9.21 10.14
CA LYS A 138 -2.66 10.59 9.63
C LYS A 138 -2.00 10.69 8.25
N VAL A 139 -2.10 9.63 7.44
CA VAL A 139 -1.72 9.65 6.02
C VAL A 139 -3.02 9.69 5.19
N PRO A 140 -3.25 10.73 4.37
CA PRO A 140 -4.38 10.76 3.44
C PRO A 140 -4.40 9.50 2.56
N ALA A 141 -5.58 8.99 2.21
CA ALA A 141 -5.67 7.74 1.46
C ALA A 141 -6.77 7.73 0.39
N ILE A 142 -6.53 6.94 -0.65
CA ILE A 142 -7.49 6.63 -1.72
C ILE A 142 -7.62 5.11 -1.79
N ALA A 143 -8.85 4.60 -1.86
CA ALA A 143 -9.14 3.21 -2.20
C ALA A 143 -9.68 3.14 -3.65
N MET A 144 -9.18 2.19 -4.44
CA MET A 144 -9.52 2.01 -5.86
C MET A 144 -9.91 0.56 -6.15
N SER A 145 -10.91 0.35 -6.99
CA SER A 145 -11.53 -0.95 -7.29
C SER A 145 -12.10 -1.00 -8.70
#